data_AF-A0A355GLK6-F1
#
_entry.id   AF-A0A355GLK6-F1
#
_cell.length_a   1.000
_cell.length_b   1.000
_cell.length_c   1.000
_cell.angle_alpha   90.00
_cell.angle_beta   90.00
_cell.angle_gamma   90.00
#
_symmetry.space_group_name_H-M   'P 1'
#
loop_
_entity.id
_entity.type
_entity.pdbx_description
1 polymer ?
#
loop_
_entity_poly.entity_id
_entity_poly.type
_entity_poly.pdbx_seq_one_letter_code
_entity_poly.pdbx_strand_id
1 'polypeptide(L)'
;QQAREAARRSQCKNNMKQFGLAMHNYHDAHGTFPPGYITKTPCSSSSVWPACNQGELGVYGWGTFLLPYIDQAPLYNVLNAGSVTLDQNLANATVRQALQQPIGVFLCPSDPGPNLNDYVSGSNNYNFTVTDGSATYQIAR
;
A
#
# COMPACT_ATOMS: atom_id res chain seq x y z
N GLN A 1 -15.13 26.66 14.80
CA GLN A 1 -14.22 25.80 13.98
C GLN A 1 -13.39 24.80 14.81
N GLN A 2 -13.07 25.07 16.09
CA GLN A 2 -12.31 24.14 16.96
C GLN A 2 -12.99 22.78 17.23
N ALA A 3 -14.32 22.75 17.42
CA ALA A 3 -15.05 21.49 17.67
C ALA A 3 -14.96 20.48 16.52
N ARG A 4 -14.94 20.97 15.27
CA ARG A 4 -14.75 20.10 14.08
C ARG A 4 -13.34 19.53 14.03
N GLU A 5 -12.33 20.31 14.40
CA GLU A 5 -10.96 19.82 14.45
C GLU A 5 -10.72 18.81 15.58
N ALA A 6 -11.33 19.03 16.74
CA ALA A 6 -11.31 18.05 17.83
C ALA A 6 -11.93 16.70 17.41
N ALA A 7 -13.04 16.73 16.65
CA ALA A 7 -13.64 15.53 16.08
C ALA A 7 -12.72 14.84 15.06
N ARG A 8 -12.10 15.61 14.13
CA ARG A 8 -11.15 15.07 13.14
C ARG A 8 -9.92 14.41 13.80
N ARG A 9 -9.35 15.04 14.83
CA ARG A 9 -8.24 14.45 15.60
C ARG A 9 -8.64 13.18 16.35
N SER A 10 -9.85 13.17 16.90
CA SER A 10 -10.38 11.99 17.58
C SER A 10 -10.55 10.82 16.61
N GLN A 11 -11.03 11.09 15.39
CA GLN A 11 -11.10 10.08 14.33
C GLN A 11 -9.71 9.56 13.94
N CYS A 12 -8.72 10.43 13.73
CA CYS A 12 -7.35 9.97 13.43
C CYS A 12 -6.77 9.08 14.53
N LYS A 13 -7.00 9.43 15.80
CA LYS A 13 -6.58 8.58 16.93
C LYS A 13 -7.28 7.22 16.92
N ASN A 14 -8.55 7.17 16.57
CA ASN A 14 -9.28 5.90 16.44
C ASN A 14 -8.75 5.06 15.28
N ASN A 15 -8.45 5.68 14.14
CA ASN A 15 -7.81 5.01 13.00
C ASN A 15 -6.46 4.40 13.38
N MET A 16 -5.60 5.15 14.11
CA MET A 16 -4.32 4.62 14.62
C MET A 16 -4.49 3.47 15.61
N LYS A 17 -5.57 3.43 16.39
CA LYS A 17 -5.87 2.29 17.28
C LYS A 17 -6.27 1.06 16.47
N GLN A 18 -7.13 1.22 15.46
CA GLN A 18 -7.51 0.13 14.55
C GLN A 18 -6.28 -0.43 13.83
N PHE A 19 -5.38 0.46 13.42
CA PHE A 19 -4.09 0.12 12.84
C PHE A 19 -3.21 -0.74 13.76
N GLY A 20 -3.01 -0.28 15.00
CA GLY A 20 -2.23 -1.04 15.98
C GLY A 20 -2.84 -2.41 16.27
N LEU A 21 -4.17 -2.49 16.38
CA LEU A 21 -4.87 -3.76 16.54
C LEU A 21 -4.66 -4.70 15.34
N ALA A 22 -4.76 -4.18 14.11
CA ALA A 22 -4.51 -4.96 12.90
C ALA A 22 -3.08 -5.52 12.84
N MET A 23 -2.08 -4.73 13.25
CA MET A 23 -0.70 -5.19 13.34
C MET A 23 -0.51 -6.30 14.37
N HIS A 24 -1.14 -6.19 15.54
CA HIS A 24 -1.11 -7.26 16.54
C HIS A 24 -1.81 -8.53 16.04
N ASN A 25 -2.99 -8.41 15.42
CA ASN A 25 -3.69 -9.55 14.84
C ASN A 25 -2.87 -10.23 13.72
N TYR A 26 -2.17 -9.44 12.90
CA TYR A 26 -1.25 -9.98 11.90
C TYR A 26 -0.11 -10.76 12.57
N HIS A 27 0.50 -10.18 13.60
CA HIS A 27 1.58 -10.82 14.36
C HIS A 27 1.12 -12.12 15.04
N ASP A 28 -0.08 -12.13 15.63
CA ASP A 28 -0.62 -13.33 16.27
C ASP A 28 -0.86 -14.46 15.26
N ALA A 29 -1.26 -14.11 14.03
CA ALA A 29 -1.50 -15.09 12.95
C ALA A 29 -0.21 -15.56 12.26
N HIS A 30 0.80 -14.70 12.12
CA HIS A 30 1.99 -14.98 11.29
C HIS A 30 3.30 -15.12 12.09
N GLY A 31 3.29 -14.82 13.39
CA GLY A 31 4.49 -14.84 14.25
C GLY A 31 5.50 -13.72 13.99
N THR A 32 5.15 -12.73 13.16
CA THR A 32 5.99 -11.59 12.80
C THR A 32 5.10 -10.39 12.43
N PHE A 33 5.62 -9.17 12.53
CA PHE A 33 4.94 -8.01 11.95
C PHE A 33 4.97 -8.05 10.41
N PRO A 34 4.05 -7.33 9.74
CA PRO A 34 4.01 -7.28 8.28
C PRO A 34 5.36 -6.82 7.72
N PRO A 35 5.84 -7.44 6.63
CA PRO A 35 7.04 -6.96 5.96
C PRO A 35 6.81 -5.55 5.43
N GLY A 36 7.82 -4.68 5.52
CA GLY A 36 7.75 -3.32 4.99
C GLY A 36 7.37 -3.33 3.50
N TYR A 37 7.93 -4.28 2.76
CA TYR A 37 7.69 -4.53 1.35
C TYR A 37 8.21 -5.96 1.01
N ILE A 38 7.54 -6.74 0.15
CA ILE A 38 8.02 -8.02 -0.42
C ILE A 38 8.43 -7.85 -1.89
N THR A 39 9.71 -8.02 -2.22
CA THR A 39 10.22 -8.00 -3.62
C THR A 39 10.38 -9.38 -4.23
N LYS A 40 10.13 -9.49 -5.54
CA LYS A 40 10.30 -10.72 -6.33
C LYS A 40 11.43 -10.57 -7.36
N THR A 41 12.69 -10.46 -6.90
CA THR A 41 13.85 -10.59 -7.80
C THR A 41 14.96 -11.40 -7.13
N PRO A 42 15.37 -12.56 -7.69
CA PRO A 42 16.64 -13.18 -7.34
C PRO A 42 17.75 -12.35 -7.99
N CYS A 43 18.36 -11.45 -7.23
CA CYS A 43 19.59 -10.79 -7.67
C CYS A 43 20.68 -11.86 -7.75
N SER A 44 21.11 -12.26 -8.95
CA SER A 44 22.36 -13.01 -9.08
C SER A 44 23.49 -12.14 -8.53
N SER A 45 24.39 -12.72 -7.74
CA SER A 45 25.44 -12.05 -6.94
C SER A 45 26.46 -11.18 -7.72
N SER A 46 26.28 -11.00 -9.02
CA SER A 46 27.16 -10.24 -9.92
C SER A 46 26.53 -8.97 -10.50
N SER A 47 25.31 -8.61 -10.09
CA SER A 47 24.60 -7.45 -10.63
C SER A 47 24.80 -6.24 -9.72
N VAL A 48 25.57 -5.25 -10.20
CA VAL A 48 25.55 -3.88 -9.67
C VAL A 48 24.09 -3.41 -9.70
N TRP A 49 23.63 -2.68 -8.69
CA TRP A 49 22.26 -2.16 -8.50
C TRP A 49 21.46 -1.79 -9.78
N PRO A 50 22.05 -1.24 -10.88
CA PRO A 50 21.33 -0.99 -12.14
C PRO A 50 20.81 -2.24 -12.88
N ALA A 51 21.38 -3.43 -12.66
CA ALA A 51 20.96 -4.68 -13.33
C ALA A 51 19.94 -5.49 -12.50
N CYS A 52 19.75 -5.15 -11.23
CA CYS A 52 18.61 -5.57 -10.41
C CYS A 52 17.36 -4.72 -10.68
N ASN A 53 17.53 -3.67 -11.49
CA ASN A 53 16.54 -2.67 -11.84
C ASN A 53 15.65 -3.11 -13.01
N GLN A 54 15.36 -4.42 -13.13
CA GLN A 54 14.37 -4.95 -14.08
C GLN A 54 12.92 -4.67 -13.60
N GLY A 55 12.73 -3.49 -13.02
CA GLY A 55 11.52 -3.12 -12.33
C GLY A 55 11.41 -3.81 -10.97
N GLU A 56 11.59 -3.03 -9.90
CA GLU A 56 11.08 -3.32 -8.55
C GLU A 56 9.53 -3.38 -8.56
N LEU A 57 8.96 -4.21 -9.43
CA LEU A 57 7.57 -4.18 -9.91
C LEU A 57 6.65 -5.15 -9.16
N GLY A 58 7.23 -6.02 -8.33
CA GLY A 58 6.46 -6.79 -7.39
C GLY A 58 6.74 -6.28 -6.01
N VAL A 59 6.07 -5.22 -5.55
CA VAL A 59 5.94 -5.09 -4.10
C VAL A 59 4.66 -4.42 -3.61
N TYR A 60 3.84 -5.21 -2.91
CA TYR A 60 2.88 -4.66 -1.97
C TYR A 60 3.59 -4.19 -0.70
N GLY A 61 3.30 -2.96 -0.28
CA GLY A 61 3.74 -2.48 1.03
C GLY A 61 2.99 -3.17 2.18
N TRP A 62 3.52 -3.01 3.39
CA TRP A 62 2.96 -3.55 4.64
C TRP A 62 1.43 -3.37 4.75
N GLY A 63 0.88 -2.26 4.25
CA GLY A 63 -0.54 -1.93 4.35
C GLY A 63 -1.46 -2.90 3.62
N THR A 64 -0.98 -3.52 2.54
CA THR A 64 -1.75 -4.53 1.81
C THR A 64 -1.99 -5.77 2.66
N PHE A 65 -0.99 -6.18 3.43
CA PHE A 65 -1.08 -7.36 4.29
C PHE A 65 -1.96 -7.15 5.52
N LEU A 66 -2.24 -5.89 5.86
CA LEU A 66 -3.18 -5.54 6.92
C LEU A 66 -4.64 -5.49 6.46
N LEU A 67 -4.93 -5.48 5.15
CA LEU A 67 -6.29 -5.35 4.62
C LEU A 67 -7.29 -6.35 5.24
N PRO A 68 -6.98 -7.66 5.38
CA PRO A 68 -7.91 -8.60 6.01
C PRO A 68 -8.21 -8.29 7.48
N TYR A 69 -7.33 -7.55 8.15
CA TYR A 69 -7.41 -7.20 9.57
C TYR A 69 -8.06 -5.83 9.85
N ILE A 70 -8.46 -5.11 8.80
CA ILE A 70 -9.15 -3.82 8.86
C ILE A 70 -10.45 -3.82 8.05
N ASP A 71 -11.11 -4.98 7.97
CA ASP A 71 -12.37 -5.19 7.22
C ASP A 71 -12.26 -4.91 5.70
N GLN A 72 -11.06 -5.05 5.14
CA GLN A 72 -10.79 -4.90 3.70
C GLN A 72 -10.40 -6.24 3.03
N ALA A 73 -10.89 -7.37 3.56
CA ALA A 73 -10.66 -8.69 2.98
C ALA A 73 -11.10 -8.82 1.50
N PRO A 74 -12.22 -8.23 1.03
CA PRO A 74 -12.57 -8.26 -0.38
C PRO A 74 -11.52 -7.61 -1.28
N LEU A 75 -10.95 -6.47 -0.86
CA LEU A 75 -9.88 -5.81 -1.59
C LEU A 75 -8.62 -6.67 -1.63
N TYR A 76 -8.23 -7.25 -0.50
CA TYR A 76 -7.08 -8.18 -0.43
C TYR A 76 -7.22 -9.33 -1.46
N ASN A 77 -8.41 -9.92 -1.55
CA ASN A 77 -8.69 -11.02 -2.47
C ASN A 77 -8.63 -10.58 -3.95
N VAL A 78 -9.14 -9.39 -4.27
CA VAL A 78 -9.05 -8.81 -5.63
C VAL A 78 -7.60 -8.56 -6.02
N LEU A 79 -6.77 -8.08 -5.09
CA LEU A 79 -5.35 -7.85 -5.33
C LEU A 79 -4.56 -9.16 -5.44
N ASN A 80 -5.04 -10.24 -4.82
CA ASN A 80 -4.33 -11.53 -4.77
C ASN A 80 -2.85 -11.33 -4.37
N ALA A 81 -2.66 -10.51 -3.34
CA ALA A 81 -1.34 -10.05 -2.91
C ALA A 81 -0.46 -11.23 -2.49
N GLY A 82 0.74 -11.31 -3.06
CA GLY A 82 1.69 -12.42 -2.87
C GLY A 82 1.67 -13.48 -3.99
N SER A 83 0.56 -13.61 -4.74
CA SER A 83 0.47 -14.51 -5.90
C SER A 83 0.70 -13.77 -7.22
N VAL A 84 0.24 -12.52 -7.29
CA VAL A 84 0.29 -11.64 -8.47
C VAL A 84 1.16 -10.43 -8.13
N THR A 85 1.99 -9.98 -9.06
CA THR A 85 2.84 -8.80 -8.84
C THR A 85 2.04 -7.50 -9.00
N LEU A 86 2.53 -6.40 -8.43
CA LEU A 86 1.79 -5.13 -8.43
C LEU A 86 1.65 -4.57 -9.86
N ASP A 87 2.68 -4.69 -10.70
CA ASP A 87 2.63 -4.33 -12.13
C ASP A 87 1.56 -5.09 -12.93
N GLN A 88 1.42 -6.40 -12.70
CA GLN A 88 0.39 -7.21 -13.33
C GLN A 88 -1.00 -6.68 -12.99
N ASN A 89 -1.21 -6.28 -11.74
CA ASN A 89 -2.47 -5.69 -11.28
C ASN A 89 -2.69 -4.26 -11.77
N LEU A 90 -1.63 -3.48 -11.99
CA LEU A 90 -1.73 -2.15 -12.58
C LEU A 90 -2.06 -2.19 -14.09
N ALA A 91 -1.50 -3.17 -14.81
CA ALA A 91 -1.85 -3.42 -16.20
C ALA A 91 -3.34 -3.80 -16.38
N ASN A 92 -3.94 -4.46 -15.38
CA ASN A 92 -5.36 -4.79 -15.37
C ASN A 92 -6.22 -3.57 -14.97
N ALA A 93 -7.06 -3.07 -15.89
CA ALA A 93 -7.91 -1.89 -15.64
C ALA A 93 -8.86 -2.05 -14.45
N THR A 94 -9.43 -3.25 -14.25
CA THR A 94 -10.37 -3.52 -13.14
C THR A 94 -9.65 -3.56 -11.80
N VAL A 95 -8.50 -4.24 -11.72
CA VAL A 95 -7.75 -4.34 -10.46
C VAL A 95 -7.06 -3.01 -10.12
N ARG A 96 -6.64 -2.25 -11.14
CA ARG A 96 -6.16 -0.88 -10.97
C ARG A 96 -7.21 0.04 -10.32
N GLN A 97 -8.49 -0.07 -10.68
CA GLN A 97 -9.55 0.67 -9.99
C GLN A 97 -9.72 0.25 -8.53
N ALA A 98 -9.44 -1.03 -8.20
CA ALA A 98 -9.45 -1.50 -6.82
C ALA A 98 -8.27 -0.90 -6.01
N LEU A 99 -7.09 -0.78 -6.62
CA LEU A 99 -5.92 -0.12 -6.02
C LEU A 99 -6.12 1.39 -5.77
N GLN A 100 -7.11 1.99 -6.43
CA GLN A 100 -7.47 3.41 -6.27
C GLN A 100 -8.53 3.65 -5.18
N GLN A 101 -9.02 2.61 -4.52
CA GLN A 101 -10.02 2.74 -3.45
C GLN A 101 -9.39 3.29 -2.17
N PRO A 102 -9.77 4.50 -1.71
CA PRO A 102 -9.23 5.08 -0.48
C PRO A 102 -9.66 4.27 0.74
N ILE A 103 -8.71 3.92 1.59
CA ILE A 103 -8.99 3.19 2.83
C ILE A 103 -9.00 4.20 3.96
N GLY A 104 -10.20 4.52 4.47
CA GLY A 104 -10.38 5.56 5.48
C GLY A 104 -9.58 5.33 6.78
N VAL A 105 -9.17 4.09 7.07
CA VAL A 105 -8.32 3.74 8.23
C VAL A 105 -6.87 4.22 8.06
N PHE A 106 -6.36 4.30 6.83
CA PHE A 106 -5.01 4.82 6.55
C PHE A 106 -4.97 6.34 6.45
N LEU A 107 -6.13 6.98 6.30
CA LEU A 107 -6.25 8.43 6.16
C LEU A 107 -6.59 9.08 7.50
N CYS A 108 -5.90 10.19 7.80
CA CYS A 108 -6.24 11.03 8.94
C CYS A 108 -7.04 12.25 8.45
N PRO A 109 -8.30 12.46 8.88
CA PRO A 109 -9.08 13.65 8.50
C PRO A 109 -8.45 15.01 8.88
N SER A 110 -7.52 15.03 9.83
CA SER A 110 -6.72 16.22 10.17
C SER A 110 -5.57 16.49 9.20
N ASP A 111 -5.26 15.55 8.29
CA ASP A 111 -4.29 15.68 7.20
C ASP A 111 -5.00 15.52 5.83
N PRO A 112 -5.72 16.57 5.37
CA PRO A 112 -6.46 16.52 4.12
C PRO A 112 -5.49 16.60 2.93
N GLY A 113 -4.97 15.44 2.51
CA GLY A 113 -4.30 15.25 1.24
C GLY A 113 -5.25 14.75 0.15
N PRO A 114 -4.79 14.65 -1.11
CA PRO A 114 -5.54 13.97 -2.16
C PRO A 114 -5.77 12.48 -1.79
N ASN A 115 -6.89 11.92 -2.24
CA ASN A 115 -7.26 10.52 -1.98
C ASN A 115 -6.36 9.52 -2.72
N LEU A 116 -5.80 9.95 -3.84
CA LEU A 116 -4.83 9.21 -4.62
C LEU A 116 -3.46 9.85 -4.41
N ASN A 117 -2.43 9.02 -4.43
CA ASN A 117 -1.08 9.54 -4.46
C ASN A 117 -0.81 10.22 -5.81
N ASP A 118 -0.48 11.50 -5.76
CA ASP A 118 -0.09 12.34 -6.90
C ASP A 118 1.44 12.50 -7.00
N TYR A 119 2.20 11.84 -6.13
CA TYR A 119 3.65 11.90 -6.12
C TYR A 119 4.25 11.09 -7.27
N VAL A 120 4.75 11.78 -8.28
CA VAL A 120 5.50 11.21 -9.40
C VAL A 120 6.99 11.49 -9.19
N SER A 121 7.68 10.63 -8.44
CA SER A 121 9.15 10.60 -8.51
C SER A 121 9.57 9.40 -9.34
N GLY A 122 10.38 9.64 -10.36
CA GLY A 122 10.77 8.62 -11.34
C GLY A 122 11.63 7.48 -10.80
N SER A 123 11.64 7.17 -9.49
CA SER A 123 12.52 6.12 -8.94
C SER A 123 12.14 5.49 -7.58
N ASN A 124 11.01 5.81 -6.92
CA ASN A 124 10.77 5.30 -5.55
C ASN A 124 9.36 4.71 -5.37
N ASN A 125 9.27 3.38 -5.43
CA ASN A 125 8.03 2.58 -5.25
C ASN A 125 7.65 2.34 -3.78
N TYR A 126 8.31 3.01 -2.83
CA TYR A 126 8.18 2.66 -1.40
C TYR A 126 6.87 3.08 -0.77
N ASN A 127 6.10 3.95 -1.42
CA ASN A 127 4.73 4.31 -1.04
C ASN A 127 3.97 4.83 -2.27
N PHE A 128 3.17 3.95 -2.85
CA PHE A 128 1.92 4.29 -3.53
C PHE A 128 1.96 5.05 -4.86
N THR A 129 3.06 5.00 -5.62
CA THR A 129 3.05 5.28 -7.07
C THR A 129 3.93 4.25 -7.76
N VAL A 130 3.45 3.67 -8.86
CA VAL A 130 4.24 2.74 -9.68
C VAL A 130 4.20 3.22 -11.12
N THR A 131 5.37 3.27 -11.74
CA THR A 131 5.51 3.57 -13.16
C THR A 131 6.06 2.32 -13.85
N ASP A 132 5.44 1.87 -14.94
CA ASP A 132 5.93 0.75 -15.76
C ASP A 132 7.06 1.16 -16.73
N GLY A 133 7.66 2.33 -16.52
CA GLY A 133 8.58 2.99 -17.45
C GLY A 133 7.91 3.75 -18.61
N SER A 134 6.59 3.64 -18.79
CA SER A 134 5.82 4.28 -19.88
C SER A 134 4.55 5.02 -19.41
N ALA A 135 3.94 4.60 -18.31
CA ALA A 135 2.75 5.21 -17.72
C ALA A 135 2.85 5.33 -16.19
N THR A 136 2.42 6.47 -15.66
CA THR A 136 2.32 6.72 -14.22
C THR A 136 0.96 6.24 -13.72
N TYR A 137 0.93 5.29 -12.78
CA TYR A 137 -0.30 4.84 -12.14
C TYR A 137 -0.42 5.38 -10.72
N GLN A 138 -1.56 6.00 -10.43
CA GLN A 138 -1.91 6.46 -9.08
C GLN A 138 -2.62 5.34 -8.33
N ILE A 139 -2.22 5.10 -7.07
CA ILE A 139 -2.94 4.24 -6.15
C ILE A 139 -3.36 5.03 -4.90
N ALA A 140 -4.29 4.48 -4.11
CA ALA A 140 -4.82 5.16 -2.93
C ALA A 140 -3.73 5.48 -1.90
N ARG A 141 -3.90 6.62 -1.22
CA ARG A 141 -3.03 7.06 -0.11
C ARG A 141 -3.32 6.30 1.18
#